data_AF-A0A6N9TZK2-F1
#
_entry.id   AF-A0A6N9TZK2-F1
#
_cell.length_a   1.000
_cell.length_b   1.000
_cell.length_c   1.000
_cell.angle_alpha   90.00
_cell.angle_beta   90.00
_cell.angle_gamma   90.00
#
_symmetry.space_group_name_H-M   'P 1'
#
loop_
_entity.id
_entity.type
_entity.pdbx_description
1 polymer ?
#
loop_
_entity_poly.entity_id
_entity_poly.type
_entity_poly.pdbx_seq_one_letter_code
_entity_poly.pdbx_strand_id
1 'polypeptide(L)' 'MSARVTGAVVIGLDLGGTKIAAALFAADGTVLARHTRPTPARDGAGAVLDALA' A
#
# COMPACT_ATOMS: atom_id res chain seq x y z
N MET A 1 11.67 12.08 -5.92
CA MET A 1 10.51 12.98 -5.79
C MET A 1 9.77 12.61 -4.52
N SER A 2 9.69 13.51 -3.53
CA SER A 2 8.73 13.40 -2.44
C SER A 2 8.05 14.76 -2.32
N ALA A 3 6.80 14.83 -2.75
CA ALA A 3 5.95 15.98 -2.44
C ALA A 3 5.52 15.81 -0.98
N ARG A 4 5.94 16.72 -0.11
CA ARG A 4 5.49 16.72 1.29
C ARG A 4 4.06 17.23 1.32
N VAL A 5 3.09 16.31 1.34
CA VAL A 5 1.69 16.67 1.57
C VAL A 5 1.53 16.92 3.07
N THR A 6 1.74 18.18 3.48
CA THR A 6 1.57 18.56 4.89
C THR A 6 0.08 18.54 5.25
N GLY A 7 -0.30 17.74 6.24
CA GLY A 7 -1.67 17.67 6.78
C GLY A 7 -2.56 16.57 6.21
N ALA A 8 -2.12 15.79 5.22
CA ALA A 8 -2.91 14.67 4.69
C ALA A 8 -2.53 13.33 5.33
N VAL A 9 -3.53 12.48 5.52
CA VAL A 9 -3.34 11.04 5.75
C VAL A 9 -2.85 10.42 4.45
N VAL A 10 -1.84 9.56 4.53
CA VAL A 10 -1.27 8.87 3.35
C VAL A 10 -1.35 7.36 3.49
N ILE A 11 -1.49 6.66 2.37
CA ILE A 11 -1.38 5.20 2.32
C ILE A 11 -0.04 4.85 1.67
N GLY A 12 0.79 4.09 2.37
CA GLY A 12 1.98 3.46 1.80
C GLY A 12 1.65 2.05 1.32
N LEU A 13 2.14 1.70 0.13
CA LEU A 13 1.99 0.38 -0.47
C LEU A 13 3.37 -0.23 -0.76
N ASP A 14 3.55 -1.49 -0.39
CA ASP A 14 4.70 -2.32 -0.72
C ASP A 14 4.21 -3.56 -1.47
N LEU A 15 4.52 -3.60 -2.77
CA LEU A 15 4.13 -4.68 -3.68
C LEU A 15 5.33 -5.60 -3.91
N GLY A 16 5.36 -6.72 -3.18
CA GLY A 16 6.27 -7.83 -3.44
C GLY A 16 5.65 -8.89 -4.34
N GLY A 17 6.48 -9.81 -4.83
CA GLY A 17 6.00 -10.95 -5.65
C GLY A 17 5.10 -11.94 -4.91
N THR A 18 5.15 -11.95 -3.57
CA THR A 18 4.38 -12.89 -2.73
C THR A 18 3.32 -12.20 -1.88
N LYS A 19 3.57 -10.96 -1.48
CA LYS A 19 2.72 -10.23 -0.53
C LYS A 19 2.61 -8.77 -0.94
N ILE A 20 1.40 -8.25 -0.78
CA ILE A 20 1.08 -6.83 -0.76
C ILE A 20 0.97 -6.40 0.70
N ALA A 21 1.72 -5.39 1.11
CA ALA A 21 1.58 -4.75 2.40
C ALA A 21 1.12 -3.30 2.22
N ALA A 22 0.25 -2.85 3.13
CA ALA A 22 -0.25 -1.49 3.17
C ALA A 22 -0.20 -0.93 4.59
N ALA A 23 0.03 0.37 4.71
CA ALA A 23 -0.08 1.08 5.97
C ALA A 23 -0.71 2.47 5.77
N LEU A 24 -1.60 2.82 6.69
CA LEU A 24 -2.17 4.17 6.78
C LEU A 24 -1.32 4.99 7.75
N PHE A 25 -0.89 6.17 7.34
CA PHE A 25 -0.08 7.06 8.15
C PHE A 25 -0.80 8.38 8.39
N ALA A 26 -0.79 8.84 9.63
CA ALA A 26 -1.11 10.23 9.95
C ALA A 26 -0.04 11.17 9.39
N ALA A 27 -0.36 12.47 9.33
CA ALA A 27 0.53 13.49 8.77
C ALA A 27 1.87 13.63 9.52
N ASP A 28 1.93 13.19 10.78
CA ASP A 28 3.15 13.16 11.60
C ASP A 28 3.99 11.88 11.41
N GLY A 29 3.56 10.97 10.53
CA GLY A 29 4.21 9.68 10.27
C GLY A 29 3.76 8.56 11.20
N THR A 30 2.83 8.81 12.13
CA THR A 30 2.27 7.77 13.00
C THR A 30 1.51 6.74 12.15
N VAL A 31 1.77 5.45 12.36
CA VAL A 31 1.01 4.37 11.69
C VAL A 31 -0.35 4.21 12.36
N LEU A 32 -1.41 4.48 11.62
CA LEU A 32 -2.79 4.34 12.07
C LEU A 32 -3.35 2.94 11.84
N ALA A 33 -2.95 2.28 10.75
CA ALA A 33 -3.38 0.93 10.42
C ALA A 33 -2.34 0.20 9.56
N ARG A 34 -2.36 -1.14 9.61
CA ARG A 34 -1.56 -2.01 8.75
C ARG A 34 -2.44 -3.11 8.15
N HIS A 35 -2.15 -3.49 6.92
CA HIS A 35 -2.84 -4.57 6.24
C HIS A 35 -1.85 -5.37 5.37
N THR A 36 -2.11 -6.67 5.22
CA THR A 36 -1.35 -7.52 4.31
C THR A 36 -2.26 -8.51 3.61
N ARG A 37 -1.99 -8.75 2.33
CA ARG A 37 -2.65 -9.76 1.49
C ARG A 37 -1.62 -10.51 0.65
N PRO A 38 -1.87 -11.76 0.22
CA PRO A 38 -1.06 -12.40 -0.80
C PRO A 38 -1.10 -11.63 -2.12
N THR A 39 -0.01 -11.67 -2.89
CA THR A 39 0.01 -11.15 -4.27
C THR A 39 -0.46 -12.26 -5.22
N PRO A 40 -1.53 -12.06 -6.03
CA PRO A 40 -1.97 -13.03 -7.04
C PRO A 40 -1.08 -12.98 -8.29
N ALA A 41 0.24 -13.10 -8.10
CA ALA A 41 1.23 -12.87 -9.17
C ALA A 41 1.10 -13.87 -10.34
N ARG A 42 0.53 -15.04 -10.09
CA ARG A 42 0.28 -16.08 -11.11
C ARG A 42 -0.97 -15.81 -11.94
N ASP A 43 -1.86 -14.95 -11.46
CA ASP A 43 -3.15 -14.65 -12.09
C ASP A 43 -3.05 -13.43 -13.03
N GLY A 44 -1.84 -12.86 -13.15
CA GLY A 44 -1.51 -11.76 -14.06
C GLY A 44 -1.65 -10.37 -13.45
N ALA A 45 -1.22 -9.35 -14.20
CA ALA A 45 -1.14 -7.97 -13.71
C ALA A 45 -2.51 -7.37 -13.34
N GLY A 46 -3.59 -7.76 -14.05
CA GLY A 46 -4.94 -7.31 -13.74
C GLY A 46 -5.38 -7.73 -12.33
N ALA A 47 -5.23 -9.01 -11.99
CA ALA A 47 -5.54 -9.53 -10.67
C ALA A 47 -4.71 -8.86 -9.56
N VAL A 48 -3.46 -8.49 -9.85
CA VAL A 48 -2.62 -7.74 -8.91
C VAL A 48 -3.15 -6.32 -8.67
N LEU A 49 -3.62 -5.64 -9.73
CA LEU A 49 -4.25 -4.32 -9.60
C LEU A 49 -5.60 -4.40 -8.88
N ASP A 50 -6.40 -5.42 -9.14
CA ASP A 50 -7.65 -5.67 -8.41
C ASP A 50 -7.39 -5.93 -6.92
N ALA A 51 -6.30 -6.63 -6.59
CA ALA A 51 -5.86 -6.84 -5.22
C ALA A 51 -5.26 -5.57 -4.56
N LEU A 52 -5.12 -4.45 -5.29
CA LEU A 52 -4.72 -3.15 -4.75
C LEU A 52 -5.89 -2.15 -4.62
N ALA A 53 -6.99 -2.37 -5.34
CA ALA A 53 -8.22 -1.58 -5.26
C ALA A 53 -8.95 -1.78 -3.93
#